data_AF-A0A1H4AIZ1-F1
#
_entry.id   AF-A0A1H4AIZ1-F1
#
_cell.length_a   1.000
_cell.length_b   1.000
_cell.length_c   1.000
_cell.angle_alpha   90.00
_cell.angle_beta   90.00
_cell.angle_gamma   90.00
#
_symmetry.space_group_name_H-M   'P 1'
#
loop_
_entity.id
_entity.type
_entity.pdbx_description
1 polymer ?
#
loop_
_entity_poly.entity_id
_entity_poly.type
_entity_poly.pdbx_seq_one_letter_code
_entity_poly.pdbx_strand_id
1 'polypeptide(L)'
;MAAKTAYSETQEAGDDPSIAWALLADCVAPALDSSIDRRLKNCREALRIAQNSGERELISGAYFLLLAELAESGTVTELDRVLNPSGALLTAIPWLEDEEVTGWFRCLRAIIDGQLNRSEAIIDAGLSRTDGIGGSRTRSLLLGQLAIVRWIQGRSRELEALVLSSRQNAPNEAIWIVLLAWVWVQQGRRIAAGALLGVSNSLCKPCRKER
;
A
#
# COMPACT_ATOMS: atom_id res chain seq x y z
N MET A 1 -9.29 -16.44 -14.18
CA MET A 1 -10.46 -17.03 -14.88
C MET A 1 -11.74 -16.30 -14.48
N ALA A 2 -12.06 -16.17 -13.19
CA ALA A 2 -13.25 -15.45 -12.71
C ALA A 2 -13.35 -13.97 -13.18
N ALA A 3 -12.27 -13.18 -13.09
CA ALA A 3 -12.30 -11.77 -13.53
C ALA A 3 -12.60 -11.60 -15.04
N LYS A 4 -12.11 -12.52 -15.87
CA LYS A 4 -12.35 -12.52 -17.33
C LYS A 4 -13.81 -12.85 -17.68
N THR A 5 -14.41 -13.79 -16.95
CA THR A 5 -15.83 -14.13 -17.09
C THR A 5 -16.72 -12.98 -16.65
N ALA A 6 -16.44 -12.40 -15.47
CA ALA A 6 -17.16 -11.23 -14.97
C ALA A 6 -17.09 -10.05 -15.95
N TYR A 7 -15.91 -9.78 -16.52
CA TYR A 7 -15.77 -8.73 -17.54
C TYR A 7 -16.65 -8.98 -18.78
N SER A 8 -16.66 -10.21 -19.30
CA SER A 8 -17.51 -10.58 -20.45
C SER A 8 -19.00 -10.39 -20.17
N GLU A 9 -19.47 -10.84 -19.01
CA GLU A 9 -20.88 -10.73 -18.60
C GLU A 9 -21.29 -9.26 -18.41
N THR A 10 -20.42 -8.43 -17.85
CA THR A 10 -20.69 -6.99 -17.67
C THR A 10 -20.70 -6.23 -19.00
N GLN A 11 -19.85 -6.62 -19.97
CA GLN A 11 -19.91 -6.03 -21.31
C GLN A 11 -21.21 -6.37 -22.03
N GLU A 12 -21.70 -7.59 -21.89
CA GLU A 12 -22.99 -8.00 -22.46
C GLU A 12 -24.18 -7.28 -21.81
N ALA A 13 -24.08 -6.97 -20.51
CA ALA A 13 -25.08 -6.19 -19.78
C ALA A 13 -25.05 -4.68 -20.08
N GLY A 14 -23.91 -4.14 -20.54
CA GLY A 14 -23.75 -2.73 -20.92
C GLY A 14 -23.78 -1.74 -19.76
N ASP A 15 -23.51 -2.19 -18.53
CA ASP A 15 -23.48 -1.34 -17.33
C ASP A 15 -22.06 -0.84 -17.04
N ASP A 16 -21.83 0.44 -17.27
CA ASP A 16 -20.53 1.11 -17.12
C ASP A 16 -19.90 0.90 -15.73
N PRO A 17 -20.60 1.13 -14.60
CA PRO A 17 -20.07 0.85 -13.25
C PRO A 17 -19.65 -0.62 -13.07
N SER A 18 -20.45 -1.58 -13.53
CA SER A 18 -20.10 -3.00 -13.46
C SER A 18 -18.84 -3.34 -14.26
N ILE A 19 -18.69 -2.75 -15.45
CA ILE A 19 -17.47 -2.88 -16.27
C ILE A 19 -16.26 -2.35 -15.50
N ALA A 20 -16.38 -1.17 -14.87
CA ALA A 20 -15.30 -0.59 -14.08
C ALA A 20 -14.91 -1.47 -12.89
N TRP A 21 -15.87 -2.03 -12.15
CA TRP A 21 -15.58 -2.98 -11.08
C TRP A 21 -14.88 -4.25 -11.57
N ALA A 22 -15.29 -4.78 -12.73
CA ALA A 22 -14.62 -5.94 -13.33
C ALA A 22 -13.16 -5.62 -13.72
N LEU A 23 -12.90 -4.41 -14.25
CA LEU A 23 -11.54 -3.94 -14.56
C LEU A 23 -10.68 -3.85 -13.30
N LEU A 24 -11.21 -3.28 -12.20
CA LEU A 24 -10.48 -3.18 -10.93
C LEU A 24 -10.21 -4.56 -10.31
N ALA A 25 -11.15 -5.50 -10.45
CA ALA A 25 -10.97 -6.87 -9.97
C ALA A 25 -9.80 -7.59 -10.68
N ASP A 26 -9.62 -7.37 -12.00
CA ASP A 26 -8.44 -7.90 -12.72
C ASP A 26 -7.12 -7.28 -12.25
N CYS A 27 -7.15 -6.05 -11.73
CA CYS A 27 -5.95 -5.43 -11.15
C CYS A 27 -5.58 -6.03 -9.79
N VAL A 28 -6.56 -6.34 -8.94
CA VAL A 28 -6.32 -6.90 -7.59
C VAL A 28 -5.98 -8.39 -7.65
N ALA A 29 -6.64 -9.14 -8.52
CA ALA A 29 -6.45 -10.58 -8.67
C ALA A 29 -6.03 -10.93 -10.11
N PRO A 30 -4.84 -10.45 -10.54
CA PRO A 30 -4.42 -10.62 -11.91
C PRO A 30 -4.25 -12.09 -12.26
N ALA A 31 -4.63 -12.44 -13.49
CA ALA A 31 -4.21 -13.72 -14.06
C ALA A 31 -2.67 -13.80 -14.11
N LEU A 32 -2.13 -15.02 -14.10
CA LEU A 32 -0.67 -15.27 -14.10
C LEU A 32 0.08 -14.60 -15.26
N ASP A 33 -0.61 -14.30 -16.35
CA ASP A 33 -0.09 -13.63 -17.55
C ASP A 33 -0.33 -12.12 -17.59
N SER A 34 -0.86 -11.53 -16.52
CA SER A 34 -1.15 -10.10 -16.48
C SER A 34 0.12 -9.27 -16.42
N SER A 35 0.30 -8.39 -17.41
CA SER A 35 1.34 -7.36 -17.37
C SER A 35 0.90 -6.14 -16.56
N ILE A 36 1.87 -5.39 -16.04
CA ILE A 36 1.66 -4.08 -15.42
C ILE A 36 0.97 -3.12 -16.40
N ASP A 37 1.36 -3.11 -17.68
CA ASP A 37 0.74 -2.26 -18.70
C ASP A 37 -0.76 -2.52 -18.87
N ARG A 38 -1.18 -3.79 -18.79
CA ARG A 38 -2.59 -4.17 -18.84
C ARG A 38 -3.34 -3.62 -17.64
N ARG A 39 -2.78 -3.76 -16.43
CA ARG A 39 -3.41 -3.26 -15.19
C ARG A 39 -3.48 -1.74 -15.16
N LEU A 40 -2.44 -1.04 -15.63
CA LEU A 40 -2.46 0.42 -15.81
C LEU A 40 -3.56 0.86 -16.78
N LYS A 41 -3.72 0.17 -17.91
CA LYS A 41 -4.81 0.45 -18.86
C LYS A 41 -6.17 0.26 -18.20
N ASN A 42 -6.36 -0.83 -17.46
CA ASN A 42 -7.61 -1.12 -16.75
C ASN A 42 -7.92 -0.07 -15.68
N CYS A 43 -6.93 0.35 -14.87
CA CYS A 43 -7.11 1.37 -13.84
C CYS A 43 -7.51 2.72 -14.45
N ARG A 44 -6.87 3.13 -15.55
CA ARG A 44 -7.22 4.38 -16.25
C ARG A 44 -8.63 4.34 -16.81
N GLU A 45 -9.02 3.23 -17.41
CA GLU A 45 -10.36 3.08 -17.98
C GLU A 45 -11.44 3.02 -16.89
N ALA A 46 -11.19 2.26 -15.82
CA ALA A 46 -12.08 2.23 -14.66
C ALA A 46 -12.23 3.62 -14.03
N LEU A 47 -11.15 4.39 -13.88
CA LEU A 47 -11.22 5.75 -13.36
C LEU A 47 -12.02 6.68 -14.28
N ARG A 48 -11.83 6.58 -15.60
CA ARG A 48 -12.61 7.33 -16.59
C ARG A 48 -14.10 7.02 -16.49
N ILE A 49 -14.47 5.75 -16.36
CA ILE A 49 -15.85 5.34 -16.18
C ILE A 49 -16.41 5.83 -14.84
N ALA A 50 -15.65 5.68 -13.76
CA ALA A 50 -16.04 6.11 -12.41
C ALA A 50 -16.30 7.62 -12.34
N GLN A 51 -15.50 8.41 -13.06
CA GLN A 51 -15.70 9.86 -13.17
C GLN A 51 -17.03 10.21 -13.83
N ASN A 52 -17.47 9.42 -14.81
CA ASN A 52 -18.74 9.64 -15.50
C ASN A 52 -19.94 9.18 -14.66
N SER A 53 -19.81 8.08 -13.89
CA SER A 53 -20.88 7.60 -13.02
C SER A 53 -21.04 8.42 -11.75
N GLY A 54 -19.97 9.08 -11.28
CA GLY A 54 -19.95 9.87 -10.06
C GLY A 54 -19.92 9.04 -8.77
N GLU A 55 -19.72 7.73 -8.89
CA GLU A 55 -19.67 6.81 -7.75
C GLU A 55 -18.38 6.98 -6.95
N ARG A 56 -18.49 7.58 -5.76
CA ARG A 56 -17.33 7.92 -4.93
C ARG A 56 -16.44 6.71 -4.60
N GLU A 57 -17.03 5.59 -4.20
CA GLU A 57 -16.28 4.38 -3.83
C GLU A 57 -15.49 3.82 -5.01
N LEU A 58 -16.10 3.81 -6.20
CA LEU A 58 -15.45 3.35 -7.43
C LEU A 58 -14.31 4.31 -7.84
N ILE A 59 -14.50 5.63 -7.70
CA ILE A 59 -13.44 6.63 -7.93
C ILE A 59 -12.27 6.38 -6.97
N SER A 60 -12.53 6.22 -5.67
CA SER A 60 -11.49 5.96 -4.66
C SER A 60 -10.73 4.66 -4.94
N GLY A 61 -11.45 3.59 -5.31
CA GLY A 61 -10.86 2.30 -5.64
C GLY A 61 -9.98 2.37 -6.90
N ALA A 62 -10.48 3.00 -7.97
CA ALA A 62 -9.73 3.18 -9.21
C ALA A 62 -8.51 4.09 -9.02
N TYR A 63 -8.64 5.14 -8.21
CA TYR A 63 -7.55 6.04 -7.86
C TYR A 63 -6.45 5.33 -7.06
N PHE A 64 -6.82 4.56 -6.03
CA PHE A 64 -5.86 3.76 -5.25
C PHE A 64 -5.07 2.79 -6.13
N LEU A 65 -5.77 2.03 -6.99
CA LEU A 65 -5.12 1.06 -7.86
C LEU A 65 -4.25 1.75 -8.93
N LEU A 66 -4.69 2.87 -9.51
CA LEU A 66 -3.86 3.64 -10.43
C LEU A 66 -2.54 4.08 -9.78
N LEU A 67 -2.58 4.61 -8.56
CA LEU A 67 -1.36 5.01 -7.85
C LEU A 67 -0.45 3.81 -7.54
N ALA A 68 -1.03 2.67 -7.15
CA ALA A 68 -0.30 1.44 -6.88
C ALA A 68 0.45 0.95 -8.12
N GLU A 69 -0.25 0.86 -9.25
CA GLU A 69 0.33 0.40 -10.51
C GLU A 69 1.39 1.37 -11.04
N LEU A 70 1.19 2.69 -10.91
CA LEU A 70 2.20 3.69 -11.31
C LEU A 70 3.47 3.60 -10.44
N ALA A 71 3.32 3.31 -9.15
CA ALA A 71 4.44 3.11 -8.24
C ALA A 71 5.19 1.81 -8.56
N GLU A 72 4.47 0.71 -8.80
CA GLU A 72 5.04 -0.59 -9.16
C GLU A 72 5.75 -0.56 -10.52
N SER A 73 5.19 0.14 -11.50
CA SER A 73 5.78 0.29 -12.85
C SER A 73 7.01 1.19 -12.88
N GLY A 74 7.27 1.94 -11.80
CA GLY A 74 8.33 2.95 -11.76
C GLY A 74 8.04 4.18 -12.65
N THR A 75 6.78 4.42 -13.03
CA THR A 75 6.40 5.60 -13.84
C THR A 75 6.28 6.84 -12.96
N VAL A 76 7.39 7.21 -12.34
CA VAL A 76 7.47 8.23 -11.28
C VAL A 76 6.95 9.59 -11.72
N THR A 77 7.26 10.02 -12.95
CA THR A 77 6.78 11.30 -13.49
C THR A 77 5.25 11.36 -13.58
N GLU A 78 4.60 10.26 -13.94
CA GLU A 78 3.15 10.21 -14.01
C GLU A 78 2.52 10.11 -12.63
N LEU A 79 3.13 9.34 -11.71
CA LEU A 79 2.73 9.32 -10.30
C LEU A 79 2.77 10.73 -9.70
N ASP A 80 3.85 11.48 -9.92
CA ASP A 80 4.00 12.87 -9.46
C ASP A 80 2.93 13.78 -10.06
N ARG A 81 2.56 13.59 -11.34
CA ARG A 81 1.48 14.34 -11.99
C ARG A 81 0.11 14.04 -11.38
N VAL A 82 -0.17 12.78 -11.08
CA VAL A 82 -1.45 12.32 -10.49
C VAL A 82 -1.57 12.77 -9.04
N LEU A 83 -0.46 12.85 -8.29
CA LEU A 83 -0.41 13.31 -6.91
C LEU A 83 -0.28 14.83 -6.75
N ASN A 84 -0.14 15.59 -7.84
CA ASN A 84 0.00 17.05 -7.77
C ASN A 84 -1.35 17.69 -7.37
N PRO A 85 -1.42 18.47 -6.26
CA PRO A 85 -2.66 19.16 -5.86
C PRO A 85 -3.22 20.09 -6.94
N SER A 86 -2.35 20.69 -7.75
CA SER A 86 -2.73 21.54 -8.89
C SER A 86 -2.82 20.76 -10.21
N GLY A 87 -2.72 19.43 -10.15
CA GLY A 87 -2.86 18.54 -11.29
C GLY A 87 -4.31 18.40 -11.73
N ALA A 88 -4.51 18.03 -13.00
CA ALA A 88 -5.83 17.94 -13.60
C ALA A 88 -6.79 17.02 -12.83
N LEU A 89 -6.32 15.88 -12.31
CA LEU A 89 -7.17 14.92 -11.59
C LEU A 89 -7.66 15.48 -10.25
N LEU A 90 -6.76 15.97 -9.41
CA LEU A 90 -7.12 16.50 -8.09
C LEU A 90 -7.84 17.85 -8.19
N THR A 91 -7.63 18.60 -9.28
CA THR A 91 -8.46 19.79 -9.57
C THR A 91 -9.89 19.40 -9.96
N ALA A 92 -10.07 18.32 -10.73
CA ALA A 92 -11.39 17.81 -11.12
C ALA A 92 -12.12 17.11 -9.96
N ILE A 93 -11.38 16.48 -9.05
CA ILE A 93 -11.92 15.73 -7.91
C ILE A 93 -11.19 16.15 -6.61
N PRO A 94 -11.50 17.33 -6.05
CA PRO A 94 -10.73 17.91 -4.94
C PRO A 94 -10.72 17.07 -3.67
N TRP A 95 -11.79 16.33 -3.39
CA TRP A 95 -11.88 15.51 -2.17
C TRP A 95 -10.88 14.35 -2.15
N LEU A 96 -10.29 13.97 -3.28
CA LEU A 96 -9.19 13.00 -3.33
C LEU A 96 -7.92 13.52 -2.65
N GLU A 97 -7.71 14.83 -2.56
CA GLU A 97 -6.58 15.43 -1.85
C GLU A 97 -6.57 15.05 -0.36
N ASP A 98 -7.77 14.96 0.23
CA ASP A 98 -7.98 14.66 1.63
C ASP A 98 -8.03 13.15 1.92
N GLU A 99 -8.09 12.31 0.88
CA GLU A 99 -8.09 10.86 1.04
C GLU A 99 -6.72 10.36 1.55
N GLU A 100 -6.77 9.41 2.48
CA GLU A 100 -5.57 8.89 3.17
C GLU A 100 -4.55 8.30 2.19
N VAL A 101 -5.05 7.66 1.14
CA VAL A 101 -4.24 7.07 0.06
C VAL A 101 -3.31 8.09 -0.59
N THR A 102 -3.75 9.35 -0.78
CA THR A 102 -2.93 10.41 -1.37
C THR A 102 -1.71 10.70 -0.50
N GLY A 103 -1.91 10.76 0.82
CA GLY A 103 -0.82 10.89 1.79
C GLY A 103 0.14 9.70 1.75
N TRP A 104 -0.40 8.47 1.67
CA TRP A 104 0.41 7.25 1.64
C TRP A 104 1.34 7.18 0.43
N PHE A 105 0.83 7.51 -0.76
CA PHE A 105 1.62 7.49 -1.99
C PHE A 105 2.61 8.67 -2.08
N ARG A 106 2.29 9.83 -1.52
CA ARG A 106 3.28 10.91 -1.35
C ARG A 106 4.41 10.53 -0.40
N CYS A 107 4.09 9.83 0.69
CA CYS A 107 5.09 9.27 1.60
C CYS A 107 5.96 8.24 0.87
N LEU A 108 5.37 7.27 0.17
CA LEU A 108 6.09 6.28 -0.62
C LEU A 108 7.01 6.93 -1.66
N ARG A 109 6.51 7.93 -2.38
CA ARG A 109 7.28 8.68 -3.38
C ARG A 109 8.48 9.39 -2.76
N ALA A 110 8.30 10.01 -1.59
CA ALA A 110 9.40 10.64 -0.85
C ALA A 110 10.44 9.62 -0.37
N ILE A 111 10.01 8.42 0.06
CA ILE A 111 10.93 7.31 0.41
C ILE A 111 11.76 6.88 -0.80
N ILE A 112 11.12 6.69 -1.97
CA ILE A 112 11.79 6.30 -3.22
C ILE A 112 12.83 7.37 -3.64
N ASP A 113 12.56 8.65 -3.39
CA ASP A 113 13.49 9.75 -3.67
C ASP A 113 14.62 9.92 -2.63
N GLY A 114 14.61 9.13 -1.55
CA GLY A 114 15.53 9.32 -0.42
C GLY A 114 15.22 10.54 0.46
N GLN A 115 14.05 11.17 0.29
CA GLN A 115 13.59 12.31 1.11
C GLN A 115 13.02 11.84 2.45
N LEU A 116 13.82 11.13 3.26
CA LEU A 116 13.36 10.43 4.47
C LEU A 116 12.78 11.36 5.54
N ASN A 117 13.35 12.56 5.71
CA ASN A 117 12.79 13.56 6.64
C ASN A 117 11.40 14.05 6.20
N ARG A 118 11.18 14.17 4.89
CA ARG A 118 9.89 14.56 4.34
C ARG A 118 8.87 13.43 4.49
N SER A 119 9.26 12.19 4.28
CA SER A 119 8.36 11.05 4.50
C SER A 119 7.93 10.95 5.96
N GLU A 120 8.85 11.14 6.91
CA GLU A 120 8.50 11.23 8.34
C GLU A 120 7.51 12.36 8.62
N ALA A 121 7.74 13.57 8.10
CA ALA A 121 6.82 14.69 8.29
C ALA A 121 5.40 14.43 7.72
N ILE A 122 5.30 13.74 6.58
CA ILE A 122 4.01 13.31 6.01
C ILE A 122 3.32 12.31 6.94
N ILE A 123 4.06 11.35 7.48
CA ILE A 123 3.53 10.35 8.41
C ILE A 123 3.04 11.01 9.70
N ASP A 124 3.83 11.91 10.29
CA ASP A 124 3.47 12.60 11.54
C ASP A 124 2.20 13.45 11.36
N ALA A 125 2.08 14.14 10.23
CA ALA A 125 0.86 14.86 9.87
C ALA A 125 -0.35 13.91 9.71
N GLY A 126 -0.15 12.74 9.11
CA GLY A 126 -1.16 11.70 9.00
C GLY A 126 -1.59 11.15 10.36
N LEU A 127 -0.64 10.80 11.22
CA LEU A 127 -0.91 10.25 12.55
C LEU A 127 -1.68 11.24 13.43
N SER A 128 -1.30 12.53 13.37
CA SER A 128 -1.99 13.61 14.08
C SER A 128 -3.46 13.75 13.67
N ARG A 129 -3.82 13.39 12.42
CA ARG A 129 -5.23 13.35 11.97
C ARG A 129 -5.97 12.10 12.44
N THR A 130 -5.28 10.97 12.55
CA THR A 130 -5.89 9.70 12.99
C THR A 130 -6.18 9.62 14.49
N ASP A 131 -5.49 10.41 15.32
CA ASP A 131 -5.66 10.35 16.79
C ASP A 131 -7.05 10.84 17.28
N GLY A 132 -7.91 11.39 16.41
CA GLY A 132 -9.27 11.85 16.76
C GLY A 132 -10.44 10.99 16.25
N ILE A 133 -10.17 10.03 15.37
CA ILE A 133 -11.19 9.21 14.68
C ILE A 133 -10.66 7.79 14.72
N GLY A 134 -11.39 6.81 15.25
CA GLY A 134 -10.91 5.43 15.53
C GLY A 134 -10.45 4.57 14.33
N GLY A 135 -9.76 5.14 13.34
CA GLY A 135 -9.19 4.49 12.17
C GLY A 135 -7.92 3.71 12.49
N SER A 136 -8.09 2.54 13.14
CA SER A 136 -7.00 1.59 13.42
C SER A 136 -6.16 1.28 12.19
N ARG A 137 -6.80 1.04 11.04
CA ARG A 137 -6.13 0.58 9.81
C ARG A 137 -5.18 1.63 9.21
N THR A 138 -5.61 2.88 9.13
CA THR A 138 -4.83 4.00 8.62
C THR A 138 -3.59 4.23 9.46
N ARG A 139 -3.78 4.22 10.78
CA ARG A 139 -2.69 4.33 11.74
C ARG A 139 -1.68 3.19 11.54
N SER A 140 -2.15 1.96 11.38
CA SER A 140 -1.27 0.81 11.16
C SER A 140 -0.42 0.94 9.91
N LEU A 141 -1.00 1.42 8.82
CA LEU A 141 -0.27 1.62 7.57
C LEU A 141 0.79 2.72 7.71
N LEU A 142 0.44 3.86 8.32
CA LEU A 142 1.37 4.95 8.60
C LEU A 142 2.54 4.51 9.50
N LEU A 143 2.25 3.73 10.54
CA LEU A 143 3.28 3.19 11.44
C LEU A 143 4.15 2.14 10.74
N GLY A 144 3.59 1.36 9.81
CA GLY A 144 4.36 0.48 8.93
C GLY A 144 5.32 1.27 8.04
N GLN A 145 4.86 2.36 7.41
CA GLN A 145 5.72 3.25 6.63
C GLN A 145 6.81 3.89 7.49
N LEU A 146 6.49 4.32 8.72
CA LEU A 146 7.46 4.87 9.66
C LEU A 146 8.56 3.86 10.02
N ALA A 147 8.18 2.59 10.20
CA ALA A 147 9.14 1.54 10.48
C ALA A 147 10.14 1.35 9.33
N ILE A 148 9.66 1.43 8.08
CA ILE A 148 10.51 1.38 6.88
C ILE A 148 11.44 2.60 6.85
N VAL A 149 10.92 3.81 7.05
CA VAL A 149 11.73 5.06 7.02
C VAL A 149 12.85 5.01 8.05
N ARG A 150 12.52 4.69 9.31
CA ARG A 150 13.51 4.62 10.40
C ARG A 150 14.54 3.52 10.18
N TRP A 151 14.14 2.41 9.57
CA TRP A 151 15.10 1.37 9.18
C TRP A 151 16.10 1.87 8.14
N ILE A 152 15.64 2.55 7.08
CA ILE A 152 16.53 3.11 6.04
C ILE A 152 17.49 4.15 6.65
N GLN A 153 17.04 4.91 7.66
CA GLN A 153 17.88 5.85 8.41
C GLN A 153 18.87 5.19 9.38
N GLY A 154 18.86 3.86 9.54
CA GLY A 154 19.69 3.17 10.53
C GLY A 154 19.20 3.28 11.97
N ARG A 155 17.98 3.81 12.20
CA ARG A 155 17.34 3.98 13.51
C ARG A 155 16.61 2.72 13.99
N SER A 156 17.16 1.55 13.68
CA SER A 156 16.54 0.24 13.96
C SER A 156 16.26 -0.03 15.45
N ARG A 157 16.97 0.67 16.36
CA ARG A 157 16.75 0.56 17.81
C ARG A 157 15.38 1.09 18.26
N GLU A 158 14.79 1.99 17.49
CA GLU A 158 13.48 2.59 17.82
C GLU A 158 12.31 1.71 17.37
N LEU A 159 12.56 0.74 16.48
CA LEU A 159 11.51 -0.03 15.81
C LEU A 159 10.81 -1.03 16.74
N GLU A 160 11.52 -1.66 17.66
CA GLU A 160 10.93 -2.69 18.53
C GLU A 160 9.85 -2.10 19.43
N ALA A 161 10.14 -0.98 20.10
CA ALA A 161 9.18 -0.29 20.95
C ALA A 161 7.95 0.18 20.15
N LEU A 162 8.18 0.75 18.96
CA LEU A 162 7.13 1.17 18.04
C LEU A 162 6.21 -0.01 17.69
N VAL A 163 6.76 -1.09 17.15
CA VAL A 163 5.98 -2.25 16.67
C VAL A 163 5.28 -2.97 17.83
N LEU A 164 5.91 -3.08 19.00
CA LEU A 164 5.28 -3.67 20.19
C LEU A 164 4.06 -2.85 20.65
N SER A 165 4.19 -1.53 20.71
CA SER A 165 3.07 -0.65 21.07
C SER A 165 1.93 -0.75 20.06
N SER A 166 2.24 -0.79 18.76
CA SER A 166 1.22 -0.97 17.70
C SER A 166 0.50 -2.32 17.82
N ARG A 167 1.24 -3.39 18.09
CA ARG A 167 0.66 -4.73 18.30
C ARG A 167 -0.26 -4.78 19.51
N GLN A 168 0.08 -4.09 20.59
CA GLN A 168 -0.77 -4.03 21.78
C GLN A 168 -2.10 -3.32 21.48
N ASN A 169 -2.06 -2.27 20.66
CA ASN A 169 -3.24 -1.50 20.28
C ASN A 169 -4.11 -2.20 19.22
N ALA A 170 -3.50 -2.95 18.30
CA ALA A 170 -4.19 -3.63 17.20
C ALA A 170 -3.72 -5.10 17.06
N PRO A 171 -3.97 -5.96 18.06
CA PRO A 171 -3.38 -7.31 18.13
C PRO A 171 -3.80 -8.26 17.02
N ASN A 172 -4.94 -7.98 16.38
CA ASN A 172 -5.51 -8.84 15.32
C ASN A 172 -4.90 -8.58 13.94
N GLU A 173 -4.08 -7.55 13.79
CA GLU A 173 -3.45 -7.25 12.50
C GLU A 173 -2.15 -8.04 12.33
N ALA A 174 -2.15 -8.96 11.36
CA ALA A 174 -1.02 -9.86 11.10
C ALA A 174 0.29 -9.13 10.77
N ILE A 175 0.22 -7.90 10.25
CA ILE A 175 1.39 -7.09 9.90
C ILE A 175 2.33 -6.89 11.10
N TRP A 176 1.80 -6.77 12.32
CA TRP A 176 2.63 -6.55 13.50
C TRP A 176 3.46 -7.76 13.90
N ILE A 177 2.93 -8.96 13.68
CA ILE A 177 3.66 -10.20 13.93
C ILE A 177 4.86 -10.28 12.97
N VAL A 178 4.62 -9.99 11.69
CA VAL A 178 5.66 -10.00 10.65
C VAL A 178 6.72 -8.94 10.89
N LEU A 179 6.31 -7.68 11.17
CA LEU A 179 7.23 -6.59 11.46
C LEU A 179 8.08 -6.85 12.72
N LEU A 180 7.48 -7.40 13.78
CA LEU A 180 8.21 -7.71 15.01
C LEU A 180 9.22 -8.83 14.79
N ALA A 181 8.82 -9.88 14.07
CA ALA A 181 9.73 -10.96 13.69
C ALA A 181 10.90 -10.42 12.84
N TRP A 182 10.63 -9.54 11.89
CA TRP A 182 11.66 -8.89 11.08
C TRP A 182 12.62 -8.04 11.92
N VAL A 183 12.12 -7.20 12.84
CA VAL A 183 12.96 -6.42 13.77
C VAL A 183 13.86 -7.35 14.60
N TRP A 184 13.31 -8.43 15.15
CA TRP A 184 14.10 -9.41 15.91
C TRP A 184 15.15 -10.12 15.06
N VAL A 185 14.87 -10.42 13.78
CA VAL A 185 15.89 -10.95 12.86
C VAL A 185 17.04 -9.95 12.67
N GLN A 186 16.75 -8.66 12.48
CA GLN A 186 17.76 -7.61 12.35
C GLN A 186 18.63 -7.45 13.61
N GLN A 187 18.08 -7.76 14.79
CA GLN A 187 18.79 -7.78 16.06
C GLN A 187 19.52 -9.11 16.35
N GLY A 188 19.48 -10.09 15.45
CA GLY A 188 20.09 -11.41 15.63
C GLY A 188 19.24 -12.42 16.43
N ARG A 189 18.03 -12.06 16.84
CA ARG A 189 17.10 -12.89 17.64
C ARG A 189 16.26 -13.83 16.77
N ARG A 190 16.90 -14.59 15.88
CA ARG A 190 16.23 -15.46 14.87
C ARG A 190 15.33 -16.53 15.47
N ILE A 191 15.71 -17.13 16.61
CA ILE A 191 14.90 -18.16 17.29
C ILE A 191 13.58 -17.57 17.79
N ALA A 192 13.63 -16.39 18.42
CA ALA A 192 12.43 -15.71 18.90
C ALA A 192 11.52 -15.28 17.74
N ALA A 193 12.11 -14.81 16.64
CA ALA A 193 11.37 -14.47 15.42
C ALA A 193 10.68 -15.70 14.80
N GLY A 194 11.36 -16.84 14.70
CA GLY A 194 10.80 -18.09 14.20
C GLY A 194 9.64 -18.60 15.06
N ALA A 195 9.82 -18.58 16.39
CA ALA A 195 8.77 -18.94 17.34
C ALA A 195 7.52 -18.05 17.21
N LEU A 196 7.72 -16.73 17.04
CA LEU A 196 6.62 -15.78 16.84
C LEU A 196 5.82 -16.04 15.56
N LEU A 197 6.50 -16.48 14.48
CA LEU A 197 5.86 -16.82 13.20
C LEU A 197 5.29 -18.25 13.15
N GLY A 198 5.45 -19.04 14.22
CA GLY A 198 5.06 -20.46 14.22
C GLY A 198 5.92 -21.34 13.31
N VAL A 199 7.09 -20.85 12.87
CA VAL A 199 8.01 -21.60 12.02
C VAL A 199 8.90 -22.47 12.92
N SER A 200 8.68 -23.78 12.90
CA SER A 200 9.58 -24.73 13.59
C SER A 200 10.94 -24.76 12.88
N ASN A 201 12.02 -24.88 13.65
CA ASN A 201 13.43 -24.72 13.24
C ASN A 201 13.96 -25.72 12.17
N SER A 202 13.12 -26.47 11.46
CA SER A 202 13.56 -27.46 10.45
C SER A 202 14.22 -26.86 9.21
N LEU A 203 14.14 -25.53 9.01
CA LEU A 203 14.78 -24.83 7.88
C LEU A 203 16.08 -24.09 8.22
N CYS A 204 16.50 -24.02 9.49
CA CYS A 204 17.79 -23.45 9.87
C CYS A 204 18.88 -24.55 9.92
N LYS A 205 19.39 -24.98 8.76
CA LYS A 205 20.72 -25.61 8.73
C LYS A 205 21.76 -24.52 8.99
N PRO A 206 22.70 -24.70 9.94
CA PRO A 206 23.76 -23.73 10.16
C PRO A 206 24.68 -23.69 8.93
N CYS A 207 24.87 -22.51 8.33
CA CYS A 207 26.01 -22.25 7.47
C CYS A 207 27.28 -22.45 8.31
N ARG A 208 27.86 -23.65 8.24
CA ARG A 208 29.19 -23.93 8.75
C ARG A 208 30.17 -23.08 7.96
N LYS A 209 30.95 -22.27 8.68
CA LYS A 209 32.16 -21.63 8.17
C LYS A 209 33.08 -22.70 7.61
N GLU A 210 33.37 -22.64 6.31
CA GLU A 210 34.59 -23.23 5.78
C GLU A 210 35.67 -22.14 5.73
N ARG A 211 36.86 -22.56 6.15
CA ARG A 211 38.06 -21.76 6.40
C ARG A 211 38.72 -21.31 5.10
#